data_AF-A0A2G6CCK7-F1
#
_entry.id   AF-A0A2G6CCK7-F1
#
_cell.length_a   1.000
_cell.length_b   1.000
_cell.length_c   1.000
_cell.angle_alpha   90.00
_cell.angle_beta   90.00
_cell.angle_gamma   90.00
#
_symmetry.space_group_name_H-M   'P 1'
#
loop_
_entity.id
_entity.type
_entity.pdbx_description
1 polymer ?
#
loop_
_entity_poly.entity_id
_entity_poly.type
_entity_poly.pdbx_seq_one_letter_code
_entity_poly.pdbx_strand_id
1 'polypeptide(L)'
;MKRILPFALIGSALILSACVEGGGLRAYNGNPNSIIATNQDRGSDAVNIVDGHAAIVYDPDGCQGWMIDDGVEGYAGRRYDPKSGLPLCDGRHAPGTVVGGYQSDNPGIRDYVPDNGR
;
A
#
# COMPACT_ATOMS: atom_id res chain seq x y z
N MET A 1 33.24 4.25 -52.35
CA MET A 1 31.90 3.99 -51.79
C MET A 1 32.01 2.89 -50.74
N LYS A 2 32.10 3.24 -49.44
CA LYS A 2 32.14 2.29 -48.32
C LYS A 2 30.81 2.39 -47.58
N ARG A 3 29.98 1.36 -47.66
CA ARG A 3 28.71 1.26 -46.93
C ARG A 3 29.04 0.83 -45.50
N ILE A 4 29.10 1.79 -44.59
CA ILE A 4 29.19 1.51 -43.15
C ILE A 4 27.76 1.18 -42.71
N LEU A 5 27.53 -0.07 -42.34
CA LEU A 5 26.25 -0.56 -41.82
C LEU A 5 25.84 0.21 -40.56
N PRO A 6 24.54 0.48 -40.33
CA PRO A 6 24.05 1.14 -39.14
C PRO A 6 23.89 0.10 -38.00
N PHE A 7 24.98 -0.55 -37.59
CA PHE A 7 24.95 -1.49 -36.46
C PHE A 7 24.90 -0.78 -35.10
N ALA A 8 25.09 0.54 -35.07
CA ALA A 8 25.15 1.32 -33.83
C ALA A 8 23.77 1.61 -33.19
N LEU A 9 22.65 1.39 -33.88
CA LEU A 9 21.32 1.74 -33.35
C LEU A 9 20.60 0.61 -32.61
N ILE A 10 21.05 -0.64 -32.73
CA ILE A 10 20.33 -1.80 -32.14
C ILE A 10 20.79 -2.08 -30.70
N GLY A 11 21.99 -1.63 -30.31
CA GLY A 11 22.54 -1.86 -28.96
C GLY A 11 21.88 -1.05 -27.84
N SER A 12 21.23 0.08 -28.14
CA SER A 12 20.68 0.98 -27.12
C SER A 12 19.30 0.55 -26.58
N ALA A 13 18.61 -0.38 -27.24
CA ALA A 13 17.28 -0.84 -26.79
C ALA A 13 17.33 -1.96 -25.74
N LEU A 14 18.47 -2.63 -25.55
CA LEU A 14 18.61 -3.75 -24.60
C LEU A 14 19.08 -3.33 -23.20
N ILE A 15 19.31 -2.03 -22.95
CA ILE A 15 19.79 -1.51 -21.65
C ILE A 15 18.65 -0.88 -20.84
N LEU A 16 17.40 -0.91 -21.33
CA LEU A 16 16.24 -0.35 -20.61
C LEU A 16 15.47 -1.36 -19.74
N SER A 17 15.92 -2.61 -19.61
CA SER A 17 15.22 -3.62 -18.78
C SER A 17 15.63 -3.64 -17.30
N ALA A 18 16.36 -2.64 -16.79
CA ALA A 18 16.95 -2.66 -15.45
C ALA A 18 16.24 -1.76 -14.41
N CYS A 19 14.97 -1.42 -14.61
CA CYS A 19 14.21 -0.59 -13.67
C CYS A 19 13.04 -1.35 -13.04
N VAL A 20 13.28 -2.46 -12.33
CA VAL A 20 12.28 -2.99 -11.37
C VAL A 20 12.90 -3.54 -10.06
N GLU A 21 14.22 -3.61 -9.92
CA GLU A 21 14.85 -4.17 -8.70
C GLU A 21 15.20 -3.13 -7.60
N GLY A 22 14.81 -1.86 -7.74
CA GLY A 22 15.26 -0.78 -6.85
C GLY A 22 14.20 -0.15 -5.94
N GLY A 23 12.93 -0.53 -6.04
CA GLY A 23 11.82 0.19 -5.39
C GLY A 23 11.57 -0.17 -3.91
N GLY A 24 12.26 -1.18 -3.37
CA GLY A 24 12.00 -1.65 -2.01
C GLY A 24 10.58 -2.21 -1.83
N LEU A 25 10.04 -2.83 -2.88
CA LEU A 25 8.72 -3.47 -2.95
C LEU A 25 8.86 -4.89 -3.51
N ARG A 26 8.07 -5.83 -2.99
CA ARG A 26 7.98 -7.22 -3.48
C ARG A 26 6.52 -7.66 -3.58
N ALA A 27 6.21 -8.59 -4.47
CA ALA A 27 4.83 -9.10 -4.57
C ALA A 27 4.40 -9.75 -3.25
N TYR A 28 3.15 -9.51 -2.82
CA TYR A 28 2.62 -10.17 -1.63
C TYR A 28 2.51 -11.68 -1.87
N ASN A 29 3.08 -12.48 -0.96
CA ASN A 29 3.12 -13.93 -1.07
C ASN A 29 2.26 -14.66 -0.02
N GLY A 30 1.40 -13.92 0.70
CA GLY A 30 0.56 -14.49 1.75
C GLY A 30 1.26 -14.79 3.07
N ASN A 31 2.55 -14.46 3.23
CA ASN A 31 3.24 -14.64 4.52
C ASN A 31 2.60 -13.71 5.57
N PRO A 32 2.04 -14.25 6.68
CA PRO A 32 1.33 -13.47 7.70
C PRO A 32 2.25 -12.52 8.49
N ASN A 33 3.57 -12.71 8.42
CA ASN A 33 4.56 -11.85 9.05
C ASN A 33 5.10 -10.76 8.10
N SER A 34 4.52 -10.63 6.90
CA SER A 34 4.90 -9.55 5.98
C SER A 34 4.40 -8.22 6.53
N ILE A 35 5.23 -7.18 6.46
CA ILE A 35 4.75 -5.81 6.61
C ILE A 35 4.01 -5.50 5.32
N ILE A 36 2.69 -5.46 5.35
CA ILE A 36 1.86 -5.30 4.15
C ILE A 36 1.67 -3.84 3.73
N ALA A 37 1.90 -2.90 4.65
CA ALA A 37 1.83 -1.47 4.40
C ALA A 37 2.74 -0.71 5.35
N THR A 38 3.24 0.46 4.91
CA THR A 38 3.92 1.43 5.78
C THR A 38 3.35 2.82 5.53
N ASN A 39 3.65 3.77 6.43
CA ASN A 39 3.30 5.18 6.24
C ASN A 39 4.21 5.91 5.22
N GLN A 40 5.04 5.17 4.48
CA GLN A 40 5.91 5.69 3.44
C GLN A 40 5.33 5.32 2.09
N ASP A 41 5.11 6.34 1.27
CA ASP A 41 4.77 6.17 -0.14
C ASP A 41 6.00 5.71 -0.92
N ARG A 42 5.95 4.44 -1.33
CA ARG A 42 6.93 3.76 -2.17
C ARG A 42 6.31 3.35 -3.51
N GLY A 43 5.00 3.50 -3.66
CA GLY A 43 4.29 3.41 -4.91
C GLY A 43 4.71 4.51 -5.88
N SER A 44 4.26 4.36 -7.12
CA SER A 44 4.36 5.42 -8.12
C SER A 44 2.99 5.53 -8.77
N ASP A 45 2.11 6.25 -8.09
CA ASP A 45 0.88 6.74 -8.69
C ASP A 45 0.83 8.28 -8.63
N ALA A 46 -0.18 8.85 -9.26
CA ALA A 46 -0.39 10.30 -9.33
C ALA A 46 -1.60 10.75 -8.48
N VAL A 47 -2.10 9.89 -7.60
CA VAL A 47 -3.37 10.09 -6.90
C VAL A 47 -3.12 10.10 -5.40
N ASN A 48 -3.61 11.12 -4.72
CA ASN A 48 -3.52 11.14 -3.26
C ASN A 48 -4.69 10.37 -2.65
N ILE A 49 -4.45 9.76 -1.49
CA ILE A 49 -5.50 9.24 -0.63
C ILE A 49 -6.52 10.34 -0.33
N VAL A 50 -7.80 10.03 -0.51
CA VAL A 50 -8.91 10.96 -0.26
C VAL A 50 -9.22 11.02 1.24
N ASP A 51 -9.22 12.23 1.80
CA ASP A 51 -9.60 12.45 3.18
C ASP A 51 -11.00 11.91 3.49
N GLY A 52 -11.15 11.25 4.63
CA GLY A 52 -12.43 10.74 5.11
C GLY A 52 -12.91 9.45 4.44
N HIS A 53 -12.15 8.89 3.51
CA HIS A 53 -12.38 7.56 2.95
C HIS A 53 -11.52 6.57 3.73
N ALA A 54 -12.09 5.89 4.72
CA ALA A 54 -11.42 4.82 5.46
C ALA A 54 -12.46 3.86 6.04
N ALA A 55 -12.11 2.58 6.12
CA ALA A 55 -12.92 1.61 6.84
C ALA A 55 -12.82 1.81 8.35
N ILE A 56 -13.85 1.35 9.07
CA ILE A 56 -13.77 1.14 10.52
C ILE A 56 -13.27 -0.27 10.78
N VAL A 57 -12.19 -0.38 11.52
CA VAL A 57 -11.68 -1.66 12.02
C VAL A 57 -11.96 -1.79 13.50
N TYR A 58 -12.40 -2.97 13.93
CA TYR A 58 -12.52 -3.35 15.34
C TYR A 58 -11.29 -4.17 15.69
N ASP A 59 -10.46 -3.66 16.59
CA ASP A 59 -9.27 -4.36 17.08
C ASP A 59 -9.66 -5.60 17.92
N PRO A 60 -8.68 -6.44 18.34
CA PRO A 60 -8.96 -7.60 19.20
C PRO A 60 -9.62 -7.26 20.54
N ASP A 61 -9.48 -6.02 21.03
CA ASP A 61 -10.11 -5.53 22.25
C ASP A 61 -11.55 -5.00 21.98
N GLY A 62 -11.98 -4.97 20.72
CA GLY A 62 -13.29 -4.47 20.28
C GLY A 62 -13.36 -2.94 20.15
N CYS A 63 -12.22 -2.27 20.14
CA CYS A 63 -12.13 -0.82 19.97
C CYS A 63 -11.95 -0.43 18.50
N GLN A 64 -12.46 0.75 18.15
CA GLN A 64 -12.50 1.21 16.76
C GLN A 64 -11.21 1.91 16.34
N GLY A 65 -10.81 1.66 15.10
CA GLY A 65 -9.79 2.40 14.37
C GLY A 65 -10.27 2.77 12.97
N TRP A 66 -9.54 3.66 12.31
CA TRP A 66 -9.59 3.89 10.87
C TRP A 66 -8.54 3.02 10.20
N MET A 67 -8.84 2.51 9.01
CA MET A 67 -7.87 1.86 8.13
C MET A 67 -8.16 2.23 6.67
N ILE A 68 -7.12 2.64 5.97
CA ILE A 68 -7.09 2.77 4.51
C ILE A 68 -5.82 2.13 3.95
N ASP A 69 -5.95 1.53 2.79
CA ASP A 69 -4.94 0.87 1.99
C ASP A 69 -5.02 1.38 0.55
N ASP A 70 -3.90 1.85 0.02
CA ASP A 70 -3.72 2.36 -1.34
C ASP A 70 -2.75 1.46 -2.13
N GLY A 71 -2.80 0.16 -1.88
CA GLY A 71 -1.96 -0.84 -2.55
C GLY A 71 -0.64 -1.07 -1.83
N VAL A 72 0.28 -0.09 -1.84
CA VAL A 72 1.58 -0.19 -1.14
C VAL A 72 1.56 0.60 0.18
N GLU A 73 0.83 1.70 0.20
CA GLU A 73 0.69 2.64 1.31
C GLU A 73 -0.55 2.30 2.12
N GLY A 74 -0.44 2.41 3.45
CA GLY A 74 -1.59 2.22 4.31
C GLY A 74 -1.51 3.10 5.54
N TYR A 75 -2.65 3.64 5.93
CA TYR A 75 -2.79 4.49 7.10
C TYR A 75 -3.82 3.88 8.04
N ALA A 76 -3.44 3.81 9.31
CA ALA A 76 -4.34 3.38 10.36
C ALA A 76 -4.18 4.28 11.59
N GLY A 77 -5.28 4.46 12.32
CA GLY A 77 -5.30 5.30 13.50
C GLY A 77 -6.43 4.91 14.45
N ARG A 78 -6.18 5.03 15.75
CA ARG A 78 -7.22 4.76 16.76
C ARG A 78 -8.28 5.85 16.75
N ARG A 79 -9.54 5.46 16.92
CA ARG A 79 -10.65 6.39 17.11
C ARG A 79 -10.85 6.66 18.59
N TYR A 80 -11.11 7.91 18.91
CA TYR A 80 -11.34 8.37 20.28
C TYR A 80 -12.71 9.01 20.38
N ASP A 81 -13.39 8.77 21.52
CA ASP A 81 -14.57 9.52 21.87
C ASP A 81 -14.17 10.97 22.20
N PRO A 82 -14.69 11.99 21.49
CA PRO A 82 -14.27 13.37 21.67
C PRO A 82 -14.63 13.94 23.05
N LYS A 83 -15.54 13.31 23.81
CA LYS A 83 -15.91 13.76 25.16
C LYS A 83 -14.94 13.24 26.22
N SER A 84 -14.63 11.95 26.20
CA SER A 84 -13.77 11.31 27.21
C SER A 84 -12.29 11.28 26.83
N GLY A 85 -11.97 11.39 25.54
CA GLY A 85 -10.61 11.16 25.02
C GLY A 85 -10.19 9.70 25.05
N LEU A 86 -11.07 8.78 25.44
CA LEU A 86 -10.80 7.35 25.52
C LEU A 86 -11.00 6.68 24.15
N PRO A 87 -10.35 5.52 23.91
CA PRO A 87 -10.63 4.70 22.75
C PRO A 87 -12.13 4.41 22.60
N LEU A 88 -12.65 4.52 21.39
CA LEU A 88 -14.05 4.26 21.11
C LEU A 88 -14.30 2.75 21.02
N CYS A 89 -14.81 2.13 22.09
CA CYS A 89 -15.12 0.70 22.16
C CYS A 89 -16.61 0.52 22.48
N ASP A 90 -17.46 0.38 21.45
CA ASP A 90 -18.92 0.41 21.59
C ASP A 90 -19.61 -0.96 21.43
N GLY A 91 -18.85 -2.01 21.08
CA GLY A 91 -19.35 -3.36 20.94
C GLY A 91 -20.38 -3.57 19.82
N ARG A 92 -20.51 -2.64 18.86
CA ARG A 92 -21.47 -2.78 17.75
C ARG A 92 -21.14 -3.91 16.78
N HIS A 93 -19.87 -4.22 16.63
CA HIS A 93 -19.37 -5.32 15.80
C HIS A 93 -18.37 -6.17 16.59
N ALA A 94 -18.20 -7.44 16.19
CA ALA A 94 -17.28 -8.36 16.85
C ALA A 94 -15.82 -7.92 16.65
N PRO A 95 -14.89 -8.25 17.58
CA PRO A 95 -13.46 -8.05 17.38
C PRO A 95 -12.96 -8.65 16.06
N GLY A 96 -12.07 -7.95 15.37
CA GLY A 96 -11.56 -8.34 14.04
C GLY A 96 -12.48 -7.99 12.86
N THR A 97 -13.57 -7.26 13.09
CA THR A 97 -14.47 -6.82 12.01
C THR A 97 -13.92 -5.59 11.28
N VAL A 98 -14.04 -5.58 9.95
CA VAL A 98 -13.84 -4.40 9.10
C VAL A 98 -15.19 -3.97 8.52
N VAL A 99 -15.53 -2.69 8.65
CA VAL A 99 -16.78 -2.10 8.17
C VAL A 99 -16.47 -0.98 7.16
N GLY A 100 -17.01 -1.11 5.94
CA GLY A 100 -16.73 -0.19 4.84
C GLY A 100 -15.60 -0.65 3.92
N GLY A 101 -15.34 0.11 2.86
CA GLY A 101 -14.20 -0.13 1.97
C GLY A 101 -12.92 0.41 2.60
N TYR A 102 -11.90 -0.44 2.69
CA TYR A 102 -10.57 -0.03 3.17
C TYR A 102 -9.60 0.24 2.02
N GLN A 103 -9.88 -0.26 0.81
CA GLN A 103 -9.06 0.00 -0.37
C GLN A 103 -9.48 1.29 -1.05
N SER A 104 -8.52 2.04 -1.58
CA SER A 104 -8.77 3.17 -2.48
C SER A 104 -9.40 2.71 -3.80
N ASP A 105 -9.95 3.66 -4.56
CA ASP A 105 -10.62 3.37 -5.85
C ASP A 105 -9.64 2.99 -6.96
N ASN A 106 -8.34 3.26 -6.81
CA ASN A 106 -7.34 3.02 -7.85
C ASN A 106 -6.01 2.46 -7.30
N PRO A 107 -6.01 1.23 -6.75
CA PRO A 107 -4.80 0.62 -6.21
C PRO A 107 -3.76 0.29 -7.30
N GLY A 108 -4.11 0.43 -8.59
CA GLY A 108 -3.21 0.50 -9.75
C GLY A 108 -2.42 -0.78 -10.11
N ILE A 109 -2.20 -1.70 -9.17
CA ILE A 109 -1.27 -2.82 -9.28
C ILE A 109 -1.75 -4.02 -8.44
N ARG A 110 -1.17 -5.21 -8.68
CA ARG A 110 -1.28 -6.35 -7.74
C ARG A 110 -0.68 -5.93 -6.40
N ASP A 111 -1.22 -6.37 -5.26
CA ASP A 111 -0.66 -6.04 -3.94
C ASP A 111 0.84 -6.33 -3.85
N TYR A 112 1.63 -5.27 -3.84
CA TYR A 112 3.05 -5.29 -3.51
C TYR A 112 3.20 -4.83 -2.07
N VAL A 113 4.06 -5.51 -1.32
CA VAL A 113 4.37 -5.16 0.05
C VAL A 113 5.75 -4.55 0.13
N PRO A 114 6.00 -3.62 1.08
CA PRO A 114 7.34 -3.18 1.42
C PRO A 114 8.30 -4.37 1.57
N ASP A 115 9.43 -4.28 0.88
CA ASP A 115 10.55 -5.18 1.11
C ASP A 115 11.34 -4.68 2.31
N ASN A 116 11.51 -5.58 3.28
CA ASN A 116 12.14 -5.29 4.56
C ASN A 116 13.67 -5.48 4.48
N GLY A 117 14.20 -5.92 3.32
CA GLY A 117 15.63 -6.14 3.10
C GLY A 117 16.25 -7.14 4.09
N ARG A 118 15.46 -8.05 4.64
CA ARG A 118 15.90 -9.15 5.52
C ARG A 118 15.77 -10.48 4.83
#